data_AF-A0AAU2UU90-F1
#
_entry.id   AF-A0AAU2UU90-F1
#
_cell.length_a   1.000
_cell.length_b   1.000
_cell.length_c   1.000
_cell.angle_alpha   90.00
_cell.angle_beta   90.00
_cell.angle_gamma   90.00
#
_symmetry.space_group_name_H-M   'P 1'
#
loop_
_entity.id
_entity.type
_entity.pdbx_description
1 polymer ?
#
loop_
_entity_poly.entity_id
_entity_poly.type
_entity_poly.pdbx_seq_one_letter_code
_entity_poly.pdbx_strand_id
1 'polypeptide(L)'
;MSKHSMITGLGTAAAAASLLALGTGTASAGSVSESVVSYDSPKGGWASAHAYVSVDGVFLNVCDGGKPDGRRAVGYLYFNGELVQSAQAAGGSGSCSPPRTSLGWMDGAGYFTVKACTRDGANGSDQGCNSWRFYFDGKL
;
A
#
# COMPACT_ATOMS: atom_id res chain seq x y z
N MET A 1 -28.58 52.91 15.77
CA MET A 1 -27.48 52.64 14.82
C MET A 1 -26.17 52.69 15.60
N SER A 2 -25.51 51.54 15.77
CA SER A 2 -24.14 51.28 16.30
C SER A 2 -24.09 49.75 16.44
N LYS A 3 -23.50 48.90 15.58
CA LYS A 3 -22.16 48.78 14.95
C LYS A 3 -21.01 48.53 15.93
N HIS A 4 -20.41 47.34 15.74
CA HIS A 4 -19.13 46.77 16.22
C HIS A 4 -19.24 45.96 17.53
N SER A 5 -18.66 44.75 17.70
CA SER A 5 -17.43 44.16 17.14
C SER A 5 -17.58 42.62 17.06
N MET A 6 -17.30 41.99 15.91
CA MET A 6 -16.06 41.26 15.58
C MET A 6 -15.63 40.21 16.62
N ILE A 7 -15.95 38.94 16.31
CA ILE A 7 -15.49 37.74 17.01
C ILE A 7 -14.13 37.32 16.43
N THR A 8 -13.12 37.31 17.29
CA THR A 8 -11.76 36.82 17.04
C THR A 8 -11.76 35.28 17.04
N GLY A 9 -11.62 34.67 15.87
CA GLY A 9 -11.43 33.22 15.74
C GLY A 9 -9.94 32.87 15.78
N LEU A 10 -9.50 32.20 16.85
CA LEU A 10 -8.16 31.65 17.04
C LEU A 10 -7.80 30.67 15.92
N GLY A 11 -6.63 30.88 15.29
CA GLY A 11 -6.02 29.93 14.38
C GLY A 11 -5.42 28.74 15.14
N THR A 12 -5.76 27.53 14.71
CA THR A 12 -5.05 26.30 15.08
C THR A 12 -4.13 25.91 13.93
N ALA A 13 -2.83 26.22 14.05
CA ALA A 13 -1.81 25.65 13.18
C ALA A 13 -1.53 24.21 13.65
N ALA A 14 -1.95 23.23 12.87
CA ALA A 14 -1.57 21.83 13.09
C ALA A 14 -0.15 21.62 12.53
N ALA A 15 0.84 21.56 13.43
CA ALA A 15 2.18 21.10 13.10
C ALA A 15 2.17 19.57 13.03
N ALA A 16 2.32 19.00 11.83
CA ALA A 16 2.62 17.58 11.66
C ALA A 16 4.14 17.41 11.62
N ALA A 17 4.70 16.91 12.72
CA ALA A 17 6.11 16.57 12.86
C ALA A 17 6.43 15.34 11.98
N SER A 18 7.38 15.50 11.06
CA SER A 18 7.94 14.39 10.28
C SER A 18 8.93 13.62 11.14
N LEU A 19 8.54 12.46 11.68
CA LEU A 19 9.49 11.48 12.21
C LEU A 19 10.14 10.73 11.04
N LEU A 20 11.35 11.14 10.66
CA LEU A 20 12.26 10.31 9.87
C LEU A 20 13.01 9.38 10.82
N ALA A 21 12.46 8.19 11.07
CA ALA A 21 13.19 7.10 11.70
C ALA A 21 14.11 6.46 10.65
N LEU A 22 15.39 6.82 10.69
CA LEU A 22 16.45 6.10 9.97
C LEU A 22 16.75 4.79 10.72
N GLY A 23 16.04 3.73 10.36
CA GLY A 23 16.32 2.39 10.84
C GLY A 23 17.59 1.83 10.18
N THR A 24 18.62 1.56 10.96
CA THR A 24 19.72 0.67 10.57
C THR A 24 19.18 -0.76 10.56
N GLY A 25 18.66 -1.19 9.40
CA GLY A 25 18.19 -2.57 9.22
C GLY A 25 19.35 -3.54 9.26
N THR A 26 19.34 -4.45 10.22
CA THR A 26 20.15 -5.69 10.21
C THR A 26 19.83 -6.48 8.95
N ALA A 27 20.86 -6.81 8.16
CA ALA A 27 20.71 -7.73 7.03
C ALA A 27 20.22 -9.08 7.58
N SER A 28 18.98 -9.40 7.28
CA SER A 28 18.33 -10.67 7.62
C SER A 28 18.50 -11.59 6.41
N ALA A 29 19.31 -12.64 6.56
CA ALA A 29 19.26 -13.79 5.66
C ALA A 29 17.96 -14.56 5.95
N GLY A 30 16.96 -14.40 5.11
CA GLY A 30 15.66 -15.04 5.25
C GLY A 30 14.58 -14.33 4.45
N SER A 31 13.42 -14.99 4.32
CA SER A 31 12.27 -14.43 3.60
C SER A 31 11.89 -13.05 4.13
N VAL A 32 11.70 -12.09 3.23
CA VAL A 32 11.23 -10.74 3.60
C VAL A 32 9.76 -10.58 3.23
N SER A 33 9.00 -9.96 4.11
CA SER A 33 7.56 -9.75 3.93
C SER A 33 7.16 -8.37 4.37
N GLU A 34 6.30 -7.71 3.61
CA GLU A 34 5.74 -6.41 3.98
C GLU A 34 4.29 -6.27 3.57
N SER A 35 3.59 -5.43 4.32
CA SER A 35 2.16 -5.20 4.13
C SER A 35 1.87 -3.71 4.10
N VAL A 36 0.98 -3.29 3.21
CA VAL A 36 0.50 -1.91 3.15
C VAL A 36 -1.02 -1.89 3.01
N VAL A 37 -1.64 -0.93 3.67
CA VAL A 37 -3.07 -0.65 3.57
C VAL A 37 -3.24 0.70 2.90
N SER A 38 -4.15 0.76 1.92
CA SER A 38 -4.54 2.00 1.26
C SER A 38 -5.19 2.95 2.27
N TYR A 39 -5.32 4.22 1.89
CA TYR A 39 -6.25 5.10 2.59
C TYR A 39 -7.69 4.62 2.36
N ASP A 40 -8.57 4.93 3.31
CA ASP A 40 -10.00 4.65 3.19
C ASP A 40 -10.58 5.37 1.97
N SER A 41 -11.42 4.66 1.22
CA SER A 41 -12.23 5.25 0.17
C SER A 41 -13.29 6.17 0.80
N PRO A 42 -13.77 7.22 0.08
CA PRO A 42 -14.90 8.04 0.55
C PRO A 42 -16.19 7.25 0.81
N LYS A 43 -16.25 5.99 0.36
CA LYS A 43 -17.38 5.08 0.52
C LYS A 43 -17.15 4.04 1.62
N GLY A 44 -16.01 4.08 2.33
CA GLY A 44 -15.70 3.26 3.49
C GLY A 44 -15.11 1.87 3.21
N GLY A 45 -14.59 1.65 1.99
CA GLY A 45 -13.78 0.48 1.64
C GLY A 45 -12.30 0.81 1.60
N TRP A 46 -11.43 -0.18 1.70
CA TRP A 46 -9.97 -0.04 1.63
C TRP A 46 -9.34 -1.28 0.99
N ALA A 47 -8.09 -1.15 0.56
CA ALA A 47 -7.31 -2.24 -0.01
C ALA A 47 -6.09 -2.55 0.87
N SER A 48 -5.78 -3.83 1.10
CA SER A 48 -4.44 -4.22 1.57
C SER A 48 -3.69 -4.96 0.47
N ALA A 49 -2.37 -4.80 0.49
CA ALA A 49 -1.45 -5.56 -0.33
C ALA A 49 -0.35 -6.12 0.56
N HIS A 50 -0.08 -7.42 0.41
CA HIS A 50 0.91 -8.16 1.17
C HIS A 50 1.90 -8.75 0.17
N ALA A 51 3.17 -8.35 0.28
CA ALA A 51 4.27 -8.85 -0.52
C ALA A 51 5.13 -9.80 0.32
N TYR A 52 5.55 -10.91 -0.28
CA TYR A 52 6.42 -11.90 0.35
C TYR A 52 7.46 -12.38 -0.66
N VAL A 53 8.73 -12.40 -0.25
CA VAL A 53 9.86 -12.83 -1.06
C VAL A 53 10.49 -14.04 -0.37
N SER A 54 10.60 -15.14 -1.09
CA SER A 54 11.15 -16.40 -0.58
C SER A 54 11.83 -17.21 -1.68
N VAL A 55 12.45 -18.33 -1.29
CA VAL A 55 13.11 -19.26 -2.22
C VAL A 55 12.17 -19.73 -3.35
N ASP A 56 10.86 -19.77 -3.08
CA ASP A 56 9.85 -20.19 -4.05
C ASP A 56 9.42 -19.06 -5.01
N GLY A 57 9.90 -17.84 -4.78
CA GLY A 57 9.66 -16.67 -5.63
C GLY A 57 9.09 -15.48 -4.88
N VAL A 58 8.52 -14.56 -5.66
CA VAL A 58 7.91 -13.32 -5.18
C VAL A 58 6.39 -13.43 -5.27
N PHE A 59 5.72 -13.12 -4.17
CA PHE A 59 4.29 -13.27 -3.99
C PHE A 59 3.63 -11.93 -3.69
N LEU A 60 2.44 -11.73 -4.27
CA LEU A 60 1.59 -10.59 -3.97
C LEU A 60 0.16 -11.08 -3.73
N ASN A 61 -0.38 -10.77 -2.54
CA ASN A 61 -1.77 -10.97 -2.19
C ASN A 61 -2.44 -9.60 -1.94
N VAL A 62 -3.66 -9.44 -2.44
CA VAL A 62 -4.44 -8.21 -2.32
C VAL A 62 -5.81 -8.54 -1.77
N CYS A 63 -6.24 -7.81 -0.76
CA CYS A 63 -7.54 -7.99 -0.13
C CYS A 63 -8.36 -6.70 -0.17
N ASP A 64 -9.65 -6.88 -0.40
CA ASP A 64 -10.68 -5.84 -0.38
C ASP A 64 -11.36 -5.85 0.99
N GLY A 65 -11.24 -4.74 1.72
CA GLY A 65 -11.70 -4.60 3.10
C GLY A 65 -12.66 -3.44 3.29
N GLY A 66 -13.35 -3.41 4.42
CA GLY A 66 -14.34 -2.37 4.73
C GLY A 66 -15.72 -2.66 4.11
N LYS A 67 -16.50 -1.60 3.89
CA LYS A 67 -17.89 -1.71 3.39
C LYS A 67 -17.91 -2.06 1.90
N PRO A 68 -18.89 -2.85 1.42
CA PRO A 68 -19.11 -3.02 -0.01
C PRO A 68 -19.43 -1.66 -0.65
N ASP A 69 -18.45 -1.09 -1.34
CA ASP A 69 -18.53 0.26 -1.90
C ASP A 69 -18.53 0.29 -3.45
N GLY A 70 -18.52 -0.90 -4.05
CA GLY A 70 -18.44 -1.11 -5.49
C GLY A 70 -17.04 -0.84 -6.07
N ARG A 71 -16.02 -0.66 -5.23
CA ARG A 71 -14.63 -0.49 -5.64
C ARG A 71 -13.91 -1.83 -5.62
N ARG A 72 -12.74 -1.85 -6.25
CA ARG A 72 -11.82 -3.00 -6.24
C ARG A 72 -10.61 -2.63 -5.41
N ALA A 73 -10.07 -3.60 -4.69
CA ALA A 73 -8.73 -3.51 -4.16
C ALA A 73 -7.72 -3.86 -5.25
N VAL A 74 -6.68 -3.05 -5.41
CA VAL A 74 -5.61 -3.27 -6.38
C VAL A 74 -4.28 -3.14 -5.68
N GLY A 75 -3.39 -4.09 -5.92
CA GLY A 75 -2.04 -4.07 -5.40
C GLY A 75 -1.01 -4.17 -6.51
N TYR A 76 0.13 -3.56 -6.24
CA TYR A 76 1.29 -3.54 -7.11
C TYR A 76 2.53 -3.86 -6.31
N LEU A 77 3.42 -4.60 -6.94
CA LEU A 77 4.76 -4.83 -6.45
C LEU A 77 5.75 -4.38 -7.49
N TYR A 78 6.68 -3.54 -7.08
CA TYR A 78 7.77 -3.04 -7.90
C TYR A 78 9.10 -3.53 -7.34
N PHE A 79 10.06 -3.82 -8.20
CA PHE A 79 11.46 -4.06 -7.84
C PHE A 79 12.33 -3.04 -8.57
N ASN A 80 13.11 -2.25 -7.83
CA ASN A 80 13.95 -1.19 -8.39
C ASN A 80 13.20 -0.22 -9.35
N GLY A 81 11.91 -0.01 -9.10
CA GLY A 81 11.03 0.87 -9.89
C GLY A 81 10.31 0.20 -11.05
N GLU A 82 10.66 -1.03 -11.42
CA GLU A 82 9.97 -1.79 -12.45
C GLU A 82 8.78 -2.55 -11.85
N LEU A 83 7.64 -2.56 -12.55
CA LEU A 83 6.47 -3.31 -12.10
C LEU A 83 6.71 -4.80 -12.34
N VAL A 84 6.71 -5.58 -11.26
CA VAL A 84 6.98 -7.03 -11.33
C VAL A 84 5.71 -7.84 -11.17
N GLN A 85 4.73 -7.29 -10.47
CA GLN A 85 3.48 -7.99 -10.21
C GLN A 85 2.34 -7.02 -9.92
N SER A 86 1.15 -7.40 -10.35
CA SER A 86 -0.09 -6.77 -9.91
C SER A 86 -1.16 -7.82 -9.62
N ALA A 87 -2.03 -7.49 -8.68
CA ALA A 87 -3.16 -8.30 -8.29
C ALA A 87 -4.35 -7.39 -7.98
N GLN A 88 -5.55 -7.95 -8.06
CA GLN A 88 -6.77 -7.22 -7.70
C GLN A 88 -7.78 -8.17 -7.07
N ALA A 89 -8.51 -7.66 -6.10
CA ALA A 89 -9.65 -8.31 -5.49
C ALA A 89 -10.91 -7.46 -5.69
N ALA A 90 -12.05 -8.12 -5.79
CA ALA A 90 -13.34 -7.48 -5.97
C ALA A 90 -14.41 -8.30 -5.24
N GLY A 91 -15.46 -7.62 -4.77
CA GLY A 91 -16.59 -8.25 -4.09
C GLY A 91 -16.91 -7.63 -2.73
N GLY A 92 -16.05 -6.75 -2.21
CA GLY A 92 -16.17 -6.20 -0.85
C GLY A 92 -16.01 -7.27 0.24
N SER A 93 -16.00 -6.83 1.50
CA SER A 93 -16.13 -7.67 2.71
C SER A 93 -15.08 -8.76 2.92
N GLY A 94 -13.79 -8.48 2.71
CA GLY A 94 -12.69 -9.43 3.02
C GLY A 94 -12.34 -10.38 1.87
N SER A 95 -12.79 -10.08 0.65
CA SER A 95 -12.43 -10.85 -0.53
C SER A 95 -10.95 -10.63 -0.87
N CYS A 96 -10.17 -11.71 -0.93
CA CYS A 96 -8.76 -11.64 -1.33
C CYS A 96 -8.55 -12.27 -2.71
N SER A 97 -7.61 -11.71 -3.47
CA SER A 97 -7.11 -12.36 -4.67
C SER A 97 -6.39 -13.67 -4.28
N PRO A 98 -6.45 -14.74 -5.09
CA PRO A 98 -5.48 -15.81 -4.93
C PRO A 98 -4.07 -15.22 -5.03
N PRO A 99 -3.12 -15.66 -4.18
CA PRO A 99 -1.76 -15.13 -4.20
C PRO A 99 -1.20 -15.29 -5.60
N ARG A 100 -0.74 -14.18 -6.16
CA ARG A 100 -0.04 -14.20 -7.44
C ARG A 100 1.41 -14.50 -7.13
N THR A 101 2.06 -15.34 -7.94
CA THR A 101 3.49 -15.61 -7.85
C THR A 101 4.15 -15.23 -9.17
N SER A 102 5.28 -14.53 -9.08
CA SER A 102 6.21 -14.43 -10.21
C SER A 102 7.29 -15.49 -10.02
N LEU A 103 7.27 -16.51 -10.88
CA LEU A 103 8.28 -17.55 -10.93
C LEU A 103 9.35 -17.09 -11.92
N GLY A 104 10.47 -16.63 -11.39
CA GLY A 104 11.52 -15.98 -12.17
C GLY A 104 12.30 -15.10 -11.23
N TRP A 105 13.43 -15.63 -10.76
CA TRP A 105 14.26 -14.99 -9.76
C TRP A 105 14.76 -13.63 -10.26
N MET A 106 14.55 -12.59 -9.45
CA MET A 106 15.18 -11.29 -9.64
C MET A 106 16.49 -11.33 -8.88
N ASP A 107 17.56 -11.69 -9.58
CA ASP A 107 18.90 -11.74 -8.98
C ASP A 107 19.34 -10.34 -8.55
N GLY A 108 19.96 -10.30 -7.37
CA GLY A 108 20.58 -9.11 -6.84
C GLY A 108 19.80 -8.42 -5.72
N ALA A 109 20.55 -7.63 -4.96
CA ALA A 109 19.99 -6.81 -3.92
C ALA A 109 19.22 -5.62 -4.52
N GLY A 110 18.16 -5.20 -3.86
CA GLY A 110 17.35 -4.10 -4.35
C GLY A 110 16.22 -3.74 -3.42
N TYR A 111 15.37 -2.84 -3.90
CA TYR A 111 14.23 -2.40 -3.13
C TYR A 111 12.94 -2.85 -3.78
N PHE A 112 12.13 -3.54 -2.99
CA PHE A 112 10.74 -3.74 -3.31
C PHE A 112 9.92 -2.53 -2.86
N THR A 113 8.91 -2.20 -3.64
CA THR A 113 7.85 -1.27 -3.23
C THR A 113 6.51 -1.97 -3.40
N VAL A 114 5.83 -2.24 -2.30
CA VAL A 114 4.46 -2.73 -2.31
C VAL A 114 3.53 -1.53 -2.24
N LYS A 115 2.46 -1.54 -3.03
CA LYS A 115 1.46 -0.47 -3.09
C LYS A 115 0.07 -1.07 -3.08
N ALA A 116 -0.83 -0.49 -2.30
CA ALA A 116 -2.25 -0.81 -2.28
C ALA A 116 -3.07 0.43 -2.64
N CYS A 117 -4.08 0.26 -3.49
CA CYS A 117 -4.98 1.30 -3.95
C CYS A 117 -6.41 0.75 -4.01
N THR A 118 -7.39 1.66 -3.96
CA THR A 118 -8.76 1.34 -4.35
C THR A 118 -9.01 1.82 -5.79
N ARG A 119 -9.85 1.12 -6.55
CA ARG A 119 -10.18 1.46 -7.94
C ARG A 119 -11.68 1.41 -8.20
N ASP A 120 -12.20 2.40 -8.94
CA ASP A 120 -13.59 2.41 -9.39
C ASP A 120 -13.81 1.42 -10.55
N GLY A 121 -14.24 0.20 -10.24
CA GLY A 121 -14.42 -0.86 -11.24
C GLY A 121 -13.10 -1.42 -11.79
N ALA A 122 -13.16 -2.25 -12.85
CA ALA A 122 -11.98 -2.93 -13.37
C ALA A 122 -11.02 -1.99 -14.13
N ASN A 123 -11.58 -0.96 -14.78
CA ASN A 123 -10.86 -0.04 -15.66
C ASN A 123 -10.80 1.40 -15.11
N GLY A 124 -11.19 1.61 -13.84
CA GLY A 124 -11.12 2.93 -13.22
C GLY A 124 -9.70 3.35 -12.89
N SER A 125 -9.57 4.60 -12.44
CA SER A 125 -8.31 5.11 -11.91
C SER A 125 -8.08 4.64 -10.47
N ASP A 126 -6.82 4.42 -10.13
CA ASP A 126 -6.39 4.16 -8.76
C ASP A 126 -6.51 5.41 -7.89
N GLN A 127 -6.98 5.21 -6.66
CA GLN A 127 -7.18 6.28 -5.69
C GLN A 127 -6.87 5.76 -4.28
N GLY A 128 -6.63 6.70 -3.36
CA GLY A 128 -6.34 6.37 -1.96
C GLY A 128 -5.09 5.51 -1.80
N CYS A 129 -4.15 5.59 -2.74
CA CYS A 129 -2.99 4.71 -2.74
C CYS A 129 -2.07 4.96 -1.55
N ASN A 130 -1.54 3.88 -0.99
CA ASN A 130 -0.43 3.92 -0.03
C ASN A 130 0.64 2.91 -0.46
N SER A 131 1.89 3.16 -0.11
CA SER A 131 3.00 2.29 -0.47
C SER A 131 4.05 2.20 0.62
N TRP A 132 4.66 1.03 0.73
CA TRP A 132 5.79 0.77 1.62
C TRP A 132 6.96 0.21 0.82
N ARG A 133 8.17 0.61 1.20
CA ARG A 133 9.42 0.20 0.55
C ARG A 133 10.26 -0.60 1.53
N PHE A 134 10.74 -1.75 1.07
CA PHE A 134 11.62 -2.62 1.86
C PHE A 134 12.79 -3.12 1.03
N TYR A 135 13.90 -3.37 1.72
CA TYR A 135 15.13 -3.83 1.11
C TYR A 135 15.20 -5.35 1.12
N PHE A 136 15.68 -5.89 0.01
CA PHE A 136 16.05 -7.29 -0.14
C PHE A 136 17.55 -7.34 -0.46
N ASP A 137 18.30 -8.13 0.29
CA ASP A 137 19.76 -8.20 0.18
C ASP A 137 20.25 -9.14 -0.94
N GLY A 138 19.33 -9.71 -1.72
CA GLY A 138 19.63 -10.66 -2.78
C GLY A 138 19.84 -12.09 -2.27
N LYS A 139 19.57 -12.37 -0.99
CA LYS A 139 19.79 -13.69 -0.36
C LYS A 139 18.52 -14.16 0.35
N LEU A 140 18.21 -15.44 0.19
CA LEU A 140 17.10 -16.13 0.86
C LEU A 140 17.61 -17.36 1.59
#